data_AF-A0A5C6PQF6-F1
#
_entry.id   AF-A0A5C6PQF6-F1
#
_cell.length_a   1.000
_cell.length_b   1.000
_cell.length_c   1.000
_cell.angle_alpha   90.00
_cell.angle_beta   90.00
_cell.angle_gamma   90.00
#
_symmetry.space_group_name_H-M   'P 1'
#
loop_
_entity.id
_entity.type
_entity.pdbx_description
1 polymer ?
#
loop_
_entity_poly.entity_id
_entity_poly.type
_entity_poly.pdbx_seq_one_letter_code
_entity_poly.pdbx_strand_id
1 'polypeptide(L)'
;MVLMAPGGRIPKDRSWKAAKVMMAKVDAFLDALINFDKENIPETCLKAIQPYLQDPEFQPDLVGSKSYAAAGLCSWVLNIVKFYEVYCKVEPKRQALNKANAELAVAQEKLSAIKTKINDTGRQHSRCALYAPQEFGAFTAGVPAGARS
;
A
#
# COMPACT_ATOMS: atom_id res chain seq x y z
N MET A 1 -10.19 -12.13 -26.52
CA MET A 1 -10.53 -13.41 -25.84
C MET A 1 -9.39 -14.02 -25.06
N VAL A 2 -8.14 -13.86 -25.49
CA VAL A 2 -6.95 -14.38 -24.78
C VAL A 2 -6.85 -13.80 -23.36
N LEU A 3 -7.08 -12.49 -23.19
CA LEU A 3 -7.00 -11.84 -21.88
C LEU A 3 -8.08 -12.30 -20.88
N MET A 4 -9.27 -12.66 -21.38
CA MET A 4 -10.44 -13.05 -20.56
C MET A 4 -10.51 -14.56 -20.29
N ALA A 5 -9.44 -15.31 -20.58
CA ALA A 5 -9.40 -16.74 -20.37
C ALA A 5 -9.28 -17.06 -18.86
N PRO A 6 -10.28 -17.71 -18.24
CA PRO A 6 -10.25 -18.00 -16.82
C PRO A 6 -9.07 -18.93 -16.48
N GLY A 7 -8.27 -18.53 -15.48
CA GLY A 7 -7.13 -19.32 -15.00
C GLY A 7 -6.01 -19.54 -16.03
N GLY A 8 -5.90 -18.67 -17.04
CA GLY A 8 -4.82 -18.74 -18.04
C GLY A 8 -4.97 -19.85 -19.07
N ARG A 9 -6.14 -20.53 -19.10
CA ARG A 9 -6.47 -21.57 -20.09
C ARG A 9 -6.95 -20.92 -21.39
N ILE A 10 -6.01 -20.52 -22.23
CA ILE A 10 -6.31 -19.89 -23.51
C ILE A 10 -7.08 -20.89 -24.40
N PRO A 11 -8.29 -20.55 -24.87
CA PRO A 11 -9.04 -21.41 -25.79
C PRO A 11 -8.22 -21.74 -27.04
N LYS A 12 -8.19 -23.02 -27.42
CA LYS A 12 -7.50 -23.46 -28.65
C LYS A 12 -8.16 -22.91 -29.91
N ASP A 13 -9.49 -22.79 -29.88
CA ASP A 13 -10.27 -22.21 -30.98
C ASP A 13 -10.25 -20.67 -30.88
N ARG A 14 -9.40 -20.06 -31.71
CA ARG A 14 -9.28 -18.60 -31.88
C ARG A 14 -9.90 -18.14 -33.20
N SER A 15 -10.79 -18.93 -33.77
CA SER A 15 -11.46 -18.58 -35.02
C SER A 15 -12.36 -17.35 -34.86
N TRP A 16 -12.53 -16.62 -35.95
CA TRP A 16 -13.50 -15.52 -36.04
C TRP A 16 -14.93 -15.96 -35.67
N LYS A 17 -15.27 -17.23 -35.90
CA LYS A 17 -16.58 -17.80 -35.53
C LYS A 17 -16.76 -17.83 -34.02
N ALA A 18 -15.78 -18.35 -33.27
CA ALA A 18 -15.81 -18.34 -31.81
C ALA A 18 -15.82 -16.91 -31.26
N ALA A 19 -15.05 -16.00 -31.86
CA ALA A 19 -15.02 -14.58 -31.52
C ALA A 19 -16.41 -13.93 -31.60
N LYS A 20 -17.09 -14.10 -32.74
CA LYS A 20 -18.44 -13.56 -32.95
C LYS A 20 -19.46 -14.14 -31.97
N VAL A 21 -19.40 -15.45 -31.68
CA VAL A 21 -20.36 -16.09 -30.75
C VAL A 21 -20.24 -15.51 -29.34
N MET A 22 -19.02 -15.25 -28.86
CA MET A 22 -18.85 -14.63 -27.55
C MET A 22 -19.35 -13.18 -27.54
N MET A 23 -19.03 -12.41 -28.59
CA MET A 23 -19.44 -11.01 -28.69
C MET A 23 -20.95 -10.85 -28.99
N ALA A 24 -21.62 -11.90 -29.46
CA ALA A 24 -23.06 -11.88 -29.71
C ALA A 24 -23.88 -11.68 -28.42
N LYS A 25 -23.35 -12.07 -27.26
CA LYS A 25 -23.95 -11.82 -25.95
C LYS A 25 -23.37 -10.54 -25.35
N VAL A 26 -23.83 -9.39 -25.86
CA VAL A 26 -23.24 -8.07 -25.55
C VAL A 26 -23.25 -7.77 -24.05
N ASP A 27 -24.37 -7.95 -23.35
CA ASP A 27 -24.47 -7.61 -21.92
C ASP A 27 -23.49 -8.41 -21.06
N ALA A 28 -23.45 -9.73 -21.26
CA ALA A 28 -22.54 -10.61 -20.53
C ALA A 28 -21.06 -10.34 -20.87
N PHE A 29 -20.78 -9.98 -22.12
CA PHE A 29 -19.43 -9.61 -22.55
C PHE A 29 -18.97 -8.31 -21.88
N LEU A 30 -19.83 -7.29 -21.85
CA LEU A 30 -19.53 -6.02 -21.18
C LEU A 30 -19.37 -6.19 -19.67
N ASP A 31 -20.25 -6.96 -19.03
CA ASP A 31 -20.14 -7.27 -17.60
C ASP A 31 -18.81 -7.96 -17.27
N ALA A 32 -18.39 -8.92 -18.10
CA ALA A 32 -17.10 -9.59 -17.95
C ALA A 32 -15.90 -8.65 -18.15
N LEU A 33 -16.02 -7.58 -18.94
CA LEU A 33 -14.98 -6.55 -19.08
C LEU A 33 -14.92 -5.62 -17.86
N ILE A 34 -16.08 -5.28 -17.30
CA ILE A 34 -16.20 -4.39 -16.12
C ILE A 34 -15.68 -5.10 -14.87
N ASN A 35 -16.08 -6.36 -14.69
CA ASN A 35 -15.71 -7.19 -13.54
C ASN A 35 -14.36 -7.93 -13.74
N PHE A 36 -13.58 -7.55 -14.76
CA PHE A 36 -12.31 -8.21 -15.04
C PHE A 36 -11.28 -7.98 -13.93
N ASP A 37 -10.70 -9.06 -13.42
CA ASP A 37 -9.61 -9.02 -12.46
C ASP A 37 -8.30 -8.58 -13.14
N LYS A 38 -8.04 -7.28 -13.08
CA LYS A 38 -6.83 -6.62 -13.61
C LYS A 38 -5.60 -6.76 -12.72
N GLU A 39 -5.75 -7.25 -11.49
CA GLU A 39 -4.65 -7.41 -10.52
C GLU A 39 -4.04 -8.81 -10.62
N ASN A 40 -4.83 -9.80 -11.06
CA ASN A 40 -4.37 -11.18 -11.23
C ASN A 40 -4.47 -11.66 -12.69
N ILE A 41 -3.52 -11.21 -13.53
CA ILE A 41 -3.44 -11.64 -14.93
C ILE A 41 -2.40 -12.77 -15.07
N PRO A 42 -2.78 -13.96 -15.57
CA PRO A 42 -1.85 -15.07 -15.77
C PRO A 42 -0.85 -14.75 -16.89
N GLU A 43 0.42 -15.11 -16.66
CA GLU A 43 1.54 -14.83 -17.58
C GLU A 43 1.34 -15.44 -18.97
N THR A 44 0.62 -16.57 -19.06
CA THR A 44 0.28 -17.20 -20.34
C THR A 44 -0.55 -16.27 -21.23
N CYS A 45 -1.51 -15.57 -20.65
CA CYS A 45 -2.34 -14.60 -21.37
C CYS A 45 -1.54 -13.37 -21.81
N LEU A 46 -0.61 -12.89 -20.97
CA LEU A 46 0.28 -11.78 -21.29
C LEU A 46 1.21 -12.12 -22.47
N LYS A 47 1.87 -13.27 -22.42
CA LYS A 47 2.74 -13.74 -23.51
C LYS A 47 1.96 -13.90 -24.83
N ALA A 48 0.74 -14.40 -24.74
CA ALA A 48 -0.08 -14.60 -25.93
C ALA A 48 -0.64 -13.30 -26.52
N ILE A 49 -0.76 -12.21 -25.73
CA ILE A 49 -1.21 -10.91 -26.24
C ILE A 49 -0.07 -10.03 -26.74
N GLN A 50 1.14 -10.23 -26.23
CA GLN A 50 2.34 -9.48 -26.58
C GLN A 50 2.59 -9.27 -28.09
N PRO A 51 2.45 -10.27 -28.99
CA PRO A 51 2.63 -10.04 -30.42
C PRO A 51 1.59 -9.04 -31.00
N TYR A 52 0.37 -9.01 -30.47
CA TYR A 52 -0.65 -8.06 -30.91
C TYR A 52 -0.37 -6.65 -30.40
N LEU A 53 0.28 -6.50 -29.24
CA LEU A 53 0.64 -5.19 -28.70
C LEU A 53 1.83 -4.55 -29.43
N GLN A 54 2.68 -5.37 -30.02
CA GLN A 54 3.81 -4.93 -30.84
C GLN A 54 3.39 -4.57 -32.27
N ASP A 55 2.18 -4.96 -32.66
CA ASP A 55 1.63 -4.64 -33.98
C ASP A 55 1.23 -3.16 -34.04
N PRO A 56 1.85 -2.36 -34.93
CA PRO A 56 1.48 -0.96 -35.10
C PRO A 56 0.04 -0.77 -35.59
N GLU A 57 -0.59 -1.79 -36.21
CA GLU A 57 -2.00 -1.73 -36.61
C GLU A 57 -2.97 -1.84 -35.42
N PHE A 58 -2.50 -2.36 -34.28
CA PHE A 58 -3.30 -2.53 -33.06
C PHE A 58 -3.30 -1.25 -32.20
N GLN A 59 -3.66 -0.13 -32.80
CA GLN A 59 -3.78 1.16 -32.13
C GLN A 59 -5.23 1.67 -32.19
N PRO A 60 -5.74 2.26 -31.10
CA PRO A 60 -7.13 2.73 -31.05
C PRO A 60 -7.43 3.78 -32.12
N ASP A 61 -6.47 4.62 -32.48
CA ASP A 61 -6.61 5.62 -33.56
C ASP A 61 -6.81 4.98 -34.94
N LEU A 62 -6.01 3.94 -35.25
CA LEU A 62 -6.10 3.22 -36.52
C LEU A 62 -7.37 2.38 -36.59
N VAL A 63 -7.70 1.66 -35.51
CA VAL A 63 -8.90 0.83 -35.43
C VAL A 63 -10.17 1.70 -35.42
N GLY A 64 -10.10 2.90 -34.84
CA GLY A 64 -11.18 3.88 -34.82
C GLY A 64 -11.62 4.32 -36.21
N SER A 65 -10.70 4.33 -37.18
CA SER A 65 -11.05 4.57 -38.59
C SER A 65 -11.98 3.51 -39.19
N LYS A 66 -12.01 2.29 -38.61
CA LYS A 66 -12.85 1.17 -39.06
C LYS A 66 -14.07 0.97 -38.18
N SER A 67 -13.92 1.09 -36.86
CA SER A 67 -15.01 0.89 -35.91
C SER A 67 -14.71 1.52 -34.56
N TYR A 68 -15.62 2.37 -34.10
CA TYR A 68 -15.54 3.01 -32.79
C TYR A 68 -15.61 2.01 -31.62
N ALA A 69 -16.49 1.01 -31.72
CA ALA A 69 -16.61 -0.03 -30.70
C ALA A 69 -15.33 -0.88 -30.61
N ALA A 70 -14.72 -1.21 -31.76
CA ALA A 70 -13.46 -1.94 -31.79
C ALA A 70 -12.30 -1.11 -31.22
N ALA A 71 -12.29 0.21 -31.46
CA ALA A 71 -11.31 1.12 -30.86
C ALA A 71 -11.42 1.15 -29.34
N GLY A 72 -12.64 1.16 -28.79
CA GLY A 72 -12.89 1.05 -27.36
C GLY A 72 -12.30 -0.24 -26.76
N LEU A 73 -12.49 -1.38 -27.44
CA LEU A 73 -11.91 -2.66 -27.00
C LEU A 73 -10.38 -2.69 -27.12
N CYS A 74 -9.80 -2.12 -28.18
CA CYS A 74 -8.35 -2.01 -28.33
C CYS A 74 -7.74 -1.16 -27.22
N SER A 75 -8.34 0.02 -26.95
CA SER A 75 -7.93 0.90 -25.86
C SER A 75 -8.04 0.21 -24.50
N TRP A 76 -9.14 -0.52 -24.26
CA TRP A 76 -9.32 -1.32 -23.04
C TRP A 76 -8.18 -2.33 -22.84
N VAL A 77 -7.88 -3.14 -23.86
CA VAL A 77 -6.78 -4.12 -23.80
C VAL A 77 -5.45 -3.46 -23.45
N LEU A 78 -5.09 -2.38 -24.14
CA LEU A 78 -3.85 -1.64 -23.92
C LEU A 78 -3.76 -1.10 -22.48
N ASN A 79 -4.86 -0.54 -21.98
CA ASN A 79 -4.92 0.03 -20.64
C ASN A 79 -4.79 -1.04 -19.55
N ILE A 80 -5.42 -2.22 -19.72
CA ILE A 80 -5.30 -3.31 -18.76
C ILE A 80 -3.86 -3.84 -18.67
N VAL A 81 -3.20 -4.02 -19.81
CA VAL A 81 -1.80 -4.50 -19.83
C VAL A 81 -0.87 -3.47 -19.19
N LYS A 82 -0.98 -2.19 -19.57
CA LYS A 82 -0.21 -1.10 -18.96
C LYS A 82 -0.47 -0.99 -17.45
N PHE A 83 -1.72 -1.10 -17.03
CA PHE A 83 -2.09 -1.11 -15.61
C PHE A 83 -1.38 -2.24 -14.87
N TYR A 84 -1.41 -3.46 -15.39
CA TYR A 84 -0.77 -4.62 -14.77
C TYR A 84 0.76 -4.45 -14.65
N GLU A 85 1.42 -3.95 -15.70
CA GLU A 85 2.86 -3.68 -15.67
C GLU A 85 3.26 -2.66 -14.59
N VAL A 86 2.44 -1.61 -14.42
CA VAL A 86 2.65 -0.60 -13.38
C VAL A 86 2.32 -1.21 -12.02
N TYR A 87 1.21 -1.94 -11.90
CA TYR A 87 0.75 -2.61 -10.69
C TYR A 87 1.86 -3.50 -10.09
N CYS A 88 2.47 -4.38 -10.89
CA CYS A 88 3.58 -5.22 -10.43
C CYS A 88 4.79 -4.43 -9.91
N LYS A 89 5.03 -3.22 -10.42
CA LYS A 89 6.13 -2.35 -9.97
C LYS A 89 5.77 -1.56 -8.71
N VAL A 90 4.49 -1.21 -8.51
CA VAL A 90 4.03 -0.40 -7.37
C VAL A 90 3.62 -1.24 -6.17
N GLU A 91 3.14 -2.47 -6.36
CA GLU A 91 2.76 -3.38 -5.29
C GLU A 91 3.85 -3.56 -4.22
N PRO A 92 5.12 -3.92 -4.58
CA PRO A 92 6.17 -4.09 -3.58
C PRO A 92 6.52 -2.78 -2.87
N LYS A 93 6.43 -1.64 -3.56
CA LYS A 93 6.66 -0.32 -2.96
C LYS A 93 5.58 0.02 -1.95
N ARG A 94 4.32 -0.29 -2.26
CA ARG A 94 3.17 -0.06 -1.37
C ARG A 94 3.25 -0.94 -0.13
N GLN A 95 3.65 -2.21 -0.29
CA GLN A 95 3.89 -3.12 0.84
C GLN A 95 5.06 -2.63 1.71
N ALA A 96 6.18 -2.22 1.11
CA ALA A 96 7.32 -1.68 1.84
C ALA A 96 6.98 -0.40 2.63
N LEU A 97 6.22 0.52 2.01
CA LEU A 97 5.74 1.74 2.68
C LEU A 97 4.81 1.42 3.85
N ASN A 98 3.88 0.49 3.67
CA ASN A 98 2.96 0.10 4.75
C ASN A 98 3.72 -0.54 5.93
N LYS A 99 4.72 -1.38 5.63
CA LYS A 99 5.58 -1.98 6.65
C LYS A 99 6.38 -0.92 7.42
N ALA A 100 7.02 0.02 6.72
CA ALA A 100 7.77 1.10 7.35
C ALA A 100 6.88 2.00 8.20
N ASN A 101 5.68 2.35 7.72
CA ASN A 101 4.72 3.14 8.51
C ASN A 101 4.25 2.40 9.77
N ALA A 102 4.03 1.09 9.69
CA ALA A 102 3.69 0.28 10.86
C ALA A 102 4.84 0.25 11.88
N GLU A 103 6.09 0.09 11.43
CA GLU A 103 7.28 0.15 12.29
C GLU A 103 7.45 1.54 12.94
N LEU A 104 7.20 2.61 12.18
CA LEU A 104 7.29 3.99 12.66
C LEU A 104 6.20 4.29 13.71
N ALA A 105 4.96 3.83 13.50
CA ALA A 105 3.87 3.96 14.47
C ALA A 105 4.22 3.28 15.81
N VAL A 106 4.77 2.06 15.76
CA VAL A 106 5.23 1.33 16.95
C VAL A 106 6.38 2.07 17.66
N ALA A 107 7.32 2.64 16.90
CA ALA A 107 8.41 3.41 17.47
C ALA A 107 7.93 4.71 18.14
N GLN A 108 6.97 5.41 17.50
CA GLN A 108 6.36 6.63 18.04
C GLN A 108 5.56 6.36 19.32
N GLU A 109 4.83 5.25 19.39
CA GLU A 109 4.09 4.84 20.59
C GLU A 109 5.02 4.55 21.78
N LYS A 110 6.15 3.87 21.53
CA LYS A 110 7.17 3.64 22.56
C LYS A 110 7.78 4.97 23.04
N LEU A 111 8.06 5.89 22.13
CA LEU A 111 8.69 7.17 22.44
C LEU A 111 7.73 8.10 23.21
N SER A 112 6.43 8.11 22.88
CA SER A 112 5.42 8.85 23.64
C SER A 112 5.27 8.28 25.05
N ALA A 113 5.21 6.95 25.21
CA ALA A 113 5.16 6.31 26.52
C ALA A 113 6.38 6.65 27.39
N ILE A 114 7.59 6.66 26.81
CA ILE A 114 8.81 7.06 27.53
C ILE A 114 8.80 8.54 27.89
N LYS A 115 8.39 9.43 26.97
CA LYS A 115 8.27 10.87 27.23
C LYS A 115 7.30 11.18 28.36
N THR A 116 6.17 10.48 28.43
CA THR A 116 5.20 10.64 29.53
C THR A 116 5.83 10.22 30.87
N LYS A 117 6.55 9.09 30.89
CA LYS A 117 7.26 8.63 32.10
C LYS A 117 8.35 9.60 32.56
N ILE A 118 9.11 10.19 31.64
CA ILE A 118 10.14 11.20 31.96
C ILE A 118 9.48 12.46 32.53
N ASN A 119 8.39 12.93 31.93
CA ASN A 119 7.66 14.10 32.42
C ASN A 119 7.10 13.87 33.84
N ASP A 120 6.54 12.69 34.08
CA ASP A 120 5.97 12.33 35.37
C ASP A 120 7.05 12.19 36.46
N THR A 121 8.18 11.58 36.10
CA THR A 121 9.35 11.45 36.99
C THR A 121 9.98 12.83 37.28
N GLY A 122 10.07 13.71 36.28
CA GLY A 122 10.55 15.09 36.46
C GLY A 122 9.63 15.91 37.36
N ARG A 123 8.32 15.69 37.27
CA ARG A 123 7.32 16.26 38.18
C ARG A 123 7.51 15.75 39.60
N GLN A 124 7.75 14.45 39.77
CA GLN A 124 8.00 13.82 41.07
C GLN A 124 9.28 14.33 41.73
N HIS A 125 10.37 14.47 40.96
CA HIS A 125 11.63 15.03 41.45
C HIS A 125 11.47 16.48 41.91
N SER A 126 10.74 17.30 41.15
CA SER A 126 10.44 18.69 41.51
C SER A 126 9.58 18.77 42.79
N ARG A 127 8.69 17.80 43.00
CA ARG A 127 7.87 17.67 44.20
C ARG A 127 8.69 17.26 45.43
N CYS A 128 9.59 16.28 45.29
CA CYS A 128 10.48 15.85 46.38
C CYS A 128 11.54 16.91 46.73
N ALA A 129 12.05 17.66 45.76
CA ALA A 129 13.01 18.74 46.00
C ALA A 129 12.43 19.89 46.84
N LEU A 130 11.09 20.07 46.84
CA LEU A 130 10.41 21.02 47.72
C LEU A 130 10.27 20.56 49.18
N TYR A 131 10.56 19.28 49.50
CA TYR A 131 10.40 18.72 50.85
C TYR A 131 11.72 18.35 51.57
N ALA A 132 12.88 18.60 50.97
CA ALA A 132 14.19 18.37 51.60
C ALA A 132 14.96 19.71 51.63
N PRO A 133 15.03 20.49 52.74
CA PRO A 133 15.38 20.02 54.09
C PRO A 133 14.70 20.77 55.28
N GLN A 134 14.11 20.07 56.25
CA GLN A 134 13.87 20.63 57.60
C GLN A 134 14.43 19.78 58.77
N GLU A 135 15.06 18.62 58.51
CA GLU A 135 15.40 17.66 59.58
C GLU A 135 16.90 17.63 59.98
N PHE A 136 17.72 18.64 59.65
CA PHE A 136 19.17 18.62 59.96
C PHE A 136 19.70 19.90 60.64
N GLY A 137 18.89 20.53 61.50
CA GLY A 137 19.25 21.80 62.18
C GLY A 137 19.53 21.73 63.69
N ALA A 138 19.33 20.59 64.36
CA ALA A 138 19.31 20.54 65.83
C ALA A 138 20.37 19.60 66.44
N PHE A 139 21.64 19.70 66.02
CA PHE A 139 22.72 18.97 66.70
C PHE A 139 24.09 19.68 66.69
N THR A 140 24.19 20.98 67.03
CA THR A 140 25.50 21.53 67.46
C THR A 140 25.34 22.79 68.33
N ALA A 141 25.19 22.62 69.65
CA ALA A 141 25.59 23.59 70.68
C ALA A 141 25.60 22.81 72.00
N GLY A 142 26.61 22.78 72.85
CA GLY A 142 27.89 23.46 72.98
C GLY A 142 28.38 23.06 74.38
N VAL A 143 29.66 22.70 74.48
CA VAL A 143 30.37 22.19 75.67
C VAL A 143 30.30 23.18 76.87
N PRO A 144 30.31 22.71 78.13
CA PRO A 144 30.25 23.57 79.31
C PRO A 144 31.60 24.21 79.64
N ALA A 145 31.61 25.49 80.03
CA ALA A 145 32.76 26.15 80.65
C ALA A 145 32.27 27.05 81.79
N GLY A 146 32.64 26.70 83.01
CA GLY A 146 32.34 27.48 84.22
C GLY A 146 33.40 28.54 84.52
N ALA A 147 32.98 29.59 85.25
CA ALA A 147 33.79 30.46 86.13
C ALA A 147 32.80 31.41 86.84
N ARG A 148 32.58 31.31 88.16
CA ARG A 148 33.41 31.81 89.28
C ARG A 148 33.28 33.34 89.48
N SER A 149 32.47 33.73 90.47
CA SER A 149 32.77 34.69 91.55
C SER A 149 31.52 34.92 92.40
#